data_AF-A0A523FRR9-F1
#
_entry.id   AF-A0A523FRR9-F1
#
_cell.length_a   1.000
_cell.length_b   1.000
_cell.length_c   1.000
_cell.angle_alpha   90.00
_cell.angle_beta   90.00
_cell.angle_gamma   90.00
#
_symmetry.space_group_name_H-M   'P 1'
#
loop_
_entity.id
_entity.type
_entity.pdbx_description
1 polymer ?
#
loop_
_entity_poly.entity_id
_entity_poly.type
_entity_poly.pdbx_seq_one_letter_code
_entity_poly.pdbx_strand_id
1 'polypeptide(L)' 'MTKRQFIIAYLGIALITWAYLLFFDGFVYSHGNWMTQIPASGLMALLWPLYWGFVYWMF' A
#
# COMPACT_ATOMS: atom_id res chain seq x y z
N MET A 1 -4.90 -3.05 21.82
CA MET A 1 -5.59 -2.80 20.54
C MET A 1 -6.43 -4.02 20.21
N THR A 2 -7.72 -3.88 19.89
CA THR A 2 -8.56 -5.03 19.51
C THR A 2 -8.26 -5.46 18.07
N LYS A 3 -8.54 -6.73 17.71
CA LYS A 3 -8.33 -7.27 16.35
C LYS A 3 -8.95 -6.38 15.26
N ARG A 4 -10.14 -5.85 15.52
CA ARG A 4 -10.86 -4.93 14.62
C ARG A 4 -10.13 -3.61 14.43
N GLN A 5 -9.63 -3.00 15.52
CA GLN A 5 -8.86 -1.76 15.44
C GLN A 5 -7.58 -1.94 14.63
N PHE A 6 -6.90 -3.07 14.81
CA PHE A 6 -5.70 -3.41 14.04
C PHE A 6 -5.98 -3.50 12.54
N ILE A 7 -7.05 -4.21 12.15
CA ILE A 7 -7.44 -4.33 10.73
C ILE A 7 -7.77 -2.96 10.12
N ILE A 8 -8.50 -2.11 10.85
CA ILE A 8 -8.84 -0.76 10.36
C ILE A 8 -7.57 0.07 10.17
N ALA A 9 -6.64 0.05 11.14
CA ALA A 9 -5.38 0.77 11.02
C ALA A 9 -4.54 0.25 9.85
N TYR A 10 -4.45 -1.07 9.69
CA TYR A 10 -3.74 -1.72 8.59
C TYR A 10 -4.29 -1.29 7.22
N LEU A 11 -5.61 -1.40 7.03
CA LEU A 11 -6.26 -1.01 5.77
C LEU A 11 -6.17 0.49 5.52
N GLY A 12 -6.22 1.31 6.57
CA GLY A 12 -6.02 2.76 6.47
C GLY A 12 -4.63 3.12 5.96
N ILE A 13 -3.58 2.51 6.52
CA ILE A 13 -2.19 2.70 6.05
C ILE A 13 -2.05 2.21 4.61
N ALA A 14 -2.58 1.01 4.30
CA ALA A 14 -2.53 0.48 2.94
C ALA A 14 -3.22 1.41 1.93
N LEU A 15 -4.36 2.00 2.27
CA LEU A 15 -5.06 2.93 1.38
C LEU A 15 -4.23 4.21 1.12
N ILE A 16 -3.60 4.75 2.16
CA ILE A 16 -2.73 5.93 2.03
C ILE A 16 -1.51 5.61 1.16
N THR A 17 -0.86 4.45 1.39
CA THR A 17 0.26 4.00 0.59
C THR A 17 -0.15 3.78 -0.87
N TRP A 18 -1.34 3.21 -1.10
CA TRP A 18 -1.86 3.00 -2.46
C TRP A 18 -2.05 4.31 -3.21
N ALA A 19 -2.67 5.31 -2.57
CA ALA A 19 -2.82 6.64 -3.15
C ALA A 19 -1.47 7.31 -3.44
N TYR A 20 -0.50 7.17 -2.52
CA TYR A 20 0.86 7.66 -2.75
C TYR A 20 1.50 7.00 -3.98
N LEU A 21 1.42 5.68 -4.07
CA LEU A 21 1.95 4.90 -5.19
C LEU A 21 1.21 5.10 -6.51
N LEU A 22 0.03 5.72 -6.51
CA LEU A 22 -0.76 5.98 -7.72
C LEU A 22 -0.58 7.39 -8.29
N PHE A 23 -0.17 8.33 -7.45
CA PHE A 23 -0.16 9.75 -7.84
C PHE A 23 1.16 10.45 -7.52
N PHE A 24 2.01 9.87 -6.68
CA PHE A 24 3.22 10.50 -6.15
C PHE A 24 4.47 9.62 -6.28
N ASP A 25 4.40 8.50 -7.01
CA ASP A 25 5.55 7.62 -7.28
C ASP A 25 6.50 8.16 -8.37
N GLY A 26 6.15 9.30 -8.99
CA GLY A 26 6.91 9.90 -10.08
C GLY A 26 6.74 9.17 -11.42
N PHE A 27 5.85 8.18 -11.50
CA PHE A 27 5.55 7.45 -12.71
C PHE A 27 4.68 8.30 -13.66
N VAL A 28 5.01 8.30 -14.94
CA VAL A 28 4.21 9.00 -15.95
C VAL A 28 3.13 8.06 -16.47
N TYR A 29 1.91 8.29 -16.03
CA TYR A 29 0.77 7.45 -16.39
C TYR A 29 0.27 7.75 -17.81
N SER A 30 0.29 6.72 -18.66
CA SER A 30 -0.44 6.72 -19.94
C SER A 30 -1.80 6.03 -19.78
N HIS A 31 -2.74 6.28 -20.69
CA HIS A 31 -4.06 5.65 -20.68
C HIS A 31 -4.01 4.10 -20.59
N GLY A 32 -3.01 3.47 -21.23
CA GLY A 32 -2.82 2.01 -21.16
C GLY A 32 -2.20 1.53 -19.85
N ASN A 33 -1.32 2.34 -19.25
CA ASN A 33 -0.58 1.93 -18.05
C ASN A 33 -1.44 1.95 -16.78
N TRP A 34 -2.56 2.68 -16.76
CA TRP A 34 -3.46 2.69 -15.61
C TRP A 34 -4.01 1.28 -15.28
N MET A 35 -4.30 0.47 -16.30
CA MET A 35 -4.86 -0.87 -16.11
C MET A 35 -3.92 -1.80 -15.35
N THR A 36 -2.61 -1.62 -15.51
CA THR A 36 -1.59 -2.44 -14.82
C THR A 36 -1.12 -1.80 -13.53
N GLN A 37 -1.02 -0.47 -13.47
CA GLN A 37 -0.46 0.23 -12.32
C GLN A 37 -1.43 0.28 -11.13
N ILE A 38 -2.74 0.42 -11.37
CA ILE A 38 -3.76 0.36 -10.31
C ILE A 38 -3.65 -0.94 -9.47
N PRO A 39 -3.69 -2.15 -10.08
CA PRO A 39 -3.57 -3.39 -9.32
C PRO A 39 -2.15 -3.61 -8.76
N ALA A 40 -1.09 -3.23 -9.50
CA ALA A 40 0.28 -3.36 -9.01
C ALA A 40 0.53 -2.52 -7.75
N SER A 41 0.17 -1.23 -7.78
CA SER A 41 0.26 -0.34 -6.62
C SER A 41 -0.62 -0.84 -5.47
N GLY A 42 -1.79 -1.43 -5.75
CA GLY A 42 -2.69 -1.97 -4.72
C GLY A 42 -2.07 -3.15 -3.96
N LEU A 43 -1.42 -4.04 -4.69
CA LEU A 43 -0.75 -5.20 -4.13
C LEU A 43 0.48 -4.77 -3.31
N MET A 44 1.28 -3.82 -3.83
CA MET A 44 2.41 -3.24 -3.09
C MET A 44 1.96 -2.52 -1.81
N ALA A 45 0.87 -1.78 -1.86
CA ALA A 45 0.35 -1.06 -0.71
C ALA A 45 -0.17 -1.98 0.41
N LEU A 46 -0.66 -3.18 0.07
CA LEU A 46 -1.00 -4.20 1.06
C LEU A 46 0.23 -4.87 1.66
N LEU A 47 1.29 -5.08 0.88
CA LEU A 47 2.53 -5.68 1.37
C LEU A 47 3.34 -4.72 2.24
N TRP A 48 3.21 -3.41 2.03
CA TRP A 48 4.01 -2.40 2.72
C TRP A 48 3.86 -2.41 4.25
N PRO A 49 2.65 -2.40 4.85
CA PRO A 49 2.51 -2.51 6.30
C PRO A 49 3.01 -3.84 6.86
N LEU A 50 2.93 -4.93 6.07
CA LEU A 50 3.48 -6.23 6.46
C LEU A 50 5.00 -6.22 6.48
N TYR A 51 5.65 -5.57 5.50
CA TYR A 51 7.09 -5.37 5.48
C TYR A 51 7.56 -4.67 6.75
N TRP A 52 6.95 -3.55 7.13
CA TRP A 52 7.32 -2.85 8.35
C TRP A 52 7.02 -3.66 9.61
N GLY A 53 5.91 -4.40 9.64
CA GLY A 53 5.64 -5.36 10.71
C GLY A 53 6.79 -6.36 10.84
N PHE A 54 7.09 -7.12 9.81
CA PHE A 54 8.14 -8.15 9.86
C PHE A 54 9.53 -7.57 10.15
N VAL A 55 9.91 -6.47 9.50
CA VAL A 55 11.23 -5.86 9.63
C VAL A 55 11.42 -5.21 11.00
N TYR A 56 10.40 -4.55 11.54
CA TYR A 56 10.46 -3.92 12.87
C TYR A 56 10.44 -4.94 14.03
N TRP A 57 9.91 -6.15 13.83
CA TRP A 57 9.96 -7.20 14.85
C TRP A 57 11.24 -8.06 14.79
N MET A 58 12.01 -7.97 13.70
CA MET A 58 13.28 -8.70 13.53
C MET A 58 14.52 -7.91 13.96
N PHE A 59 14.42 -6.60 14.18
CA PHE A 59 15.49 -5.70 14.64
C PHE A 59 15.04 -4.89 15.84
#